data_AF-X6MF46-F1
#
_entry.id   AF-X6MF46-F1
#
_cell.length_a   1.000
_cell.length_b   1.000
_cell.length_c   1.000
_cell.angle_alpha   90.00
_cell.angle_beta   90.00
_cell.angle_gamma   90.00
#
_symmetry.space_group_name_H-M   'P 1'
#
loop_
_entity.id
_entity.type
_entity.pdbx_description
1 polymer ?
#
loop_
_entity_poly.entity_id
_entity_poly.type
_entity_poly.pdbx_seq_one_letter_code
_entity_poly.pdbx_strand_id
1 'polypeptide(L)'
;MSEVLSPKNLVQAKKTIIKNTLDASETFLTSEKVFVEDKLRWVYETFFQRLQVHIKLKKPIIEEEDILAIFGNIEILYTANSNLYADLLALRMEGREALRDGLGKTMQAFIPYLKVYTDYIGRTKERNDKVEELKSSNKKFRVFIKINGLEK
;
A
#
# COMPACT_ATOMS: atom_id res chain seq x y z
N MET A 1 -44.57 -22.25 -3.47
CA MET A 1 -44.62 -22.04 -4.94
C MET A 1 -43.33 -21.36 -5.34
N SER A 2 -42.38 -22.12 -5.90
CA SER A 2 -41.10 -21.60 -6.39
C SER A 2 -41.30 -20.99 -7.77
N GLU A 3 -41.21 -19.66 -7.89
CA GLU A 3 -41.16 -18.98 -9.19
C GLU A 3 -39.88 -19.41 -9.92
N VAL A 4 -40.06 -20.27 -10.93
CA VAL A 4 -38.97 -20.67 -11.83
C VAL A 4 -38.65 -19.47 -12.71
N LEU A 5 -37.54 -18.80 -12.41
CA LEU A 5 -37.03 -17.69 -13.20
C LEU A 5 -36.82 -18.12 -14.67
N SER A 6 -37.48 -17.42 -15.60
CA SER A 6 -37.34 -17.62 -17.04
C SER A 6 -35.86 -17.59 -17.47
N PRO A 7 -35.44 -18.45 -18.43
CA PRO A 7 -34.05 -18.50 -18.93
C PRO A 7 -33.49 -17.14 -19.36
N LYS A 8 -34.33 -16.25 -19.91
CA LYS A 8 -33.93 -14.88 -20.30
C LYS A 8 -33.60 -14.00 -19.09
N ASN A 9 -34.33 -14.15 -17.99
CA ASN A 9 -34.11 -13.39 -16.75
C ASN A 9 -32.84 -13.88 -16.03
N LEU A 10 -32.54 -15.17 -16.09
CA LEU A 10 -31.30 -15.74 -15.56
C LEU A 10 -30.06 -15.26 -16.32
N VAL A 11 -30.14 -15.15 -17.65
CA VAL A 11 -29.04 -14.63 -18.48
C VAL A 11 -28.79 -13.14 -18.20
N GLN A 12 -29.86 -12.35 -18.05
CA GLN A 12 -29.74 -10.92 -17.75
C GLN A 12 -29.17 -10.67 -16.34
N ALA A 13 -29.63 -11.41 -15.33
CA ALA A 13 -29.11 -11.33 -13.97
C ALA A 13 -27.61 -11.71 -13.91
N LYS A 14 -27.20 -12.78 -14.61
CA LYS A 14 -25.78 -13.17 -14.73
C LYS A 14 -24.94 -12.07 -15.38
N LYS A 15 -25.41 -11.45 -16.46
CA LYS A 15 -24.70 -10.34 -17.12
C LYS A 15 -24.51 -9.14 -16.19
N THR A 16 -25.52 -8.78 -15.41
CA THR A 16 -25.43 -7.68 -14.43
C THR A 16 -24.44 -8.00 -13.31
N ILE A 17 -24.48 -9.22 -12.75
CA ILE A 17 -23.52 -9.66 -11.72
C ILE A 17 -22.09 -9.62 -12.28
N ILE A 18 -21.86 -10.16 -13.48
CA ILE A 18 -20.55 -10.15 -14.13
C ILE A 18 -20.03 -8.72 -14.31
N LYS A 19 -20.87 -7.80 -14.82
CA LYS A 19 -20.50 -6.39 -14.97
C LYS A 19 -20.09 -5.77 -13.63
N ASN A 20 -20.88 -5.98 -12.58
CA ASN A 20 -20.57 -5.46 -11.25
C ASN A 20 -19.24 -6.03 -10.70
N THR A 21 -18.94 -7.31 -10.96
CA THR A 21 -17.66 -7.91 -10.52
C THR A 21 -16.44 -7.41 -11.29
N LEU A 22 -16.58 -7.15 -12.60
CA LEU A 22 -15.52 -6.56 -13.42
C LEU A 22 -15.22 -5.12 -12.98
N ASP A 23 -16.26 -4.34 -12.71
CA ASP A 23 -16.13 -2.96 -12.25
C ASP A 23 -15.53 -2.90 -10.83
N ALA A 24 -15.91 -3.84 -9.95
CA ALA A 24 -15.30 -3.97 -8.62
C ALA A 24 -13.80 -4.32 -8.70
N SER A 25 -13.42 -5.23 -9.60
CA SER A 25 -12.02 -5.64 -9.77
C SER A 25 -11.14 -4.49 -10.28
N GLU A 26 -11.66 -3.67 -11.21
CA GLU A 26 -10.99 -2.48 -11.72
C GLU A 26 -10.90 -1.37 -10.65
N THR A 27 -11.97 -1.21 -9.85
CA THR A 27 -11.97 -0.27 -8.73
C THR A 27 -10.91 -0.67 -7.70
N PHE A 28 -10.80 -1.97 -7.40
CA PHE A 28 -9.76 -2.49 -6.52
C PHE A 28 -8.36 -2.19 -7.06
N LEU A 29 -8.06 -2.53 -8.32
CA LEU A 29 -6.77 -2.20 -8.95
C LEU A 29 -6.46 -0.70 -8.91
N THR A 30 -7.45 0.15 -9.16
CA THR A 30 -7.29 1.61 -9.12
C THR A 30 -6.98 2.09 -7.70
N SER A 31 -7.66 1.53 -6.69
CA SER A 31 -7.39 1.86 -5.29
C SER A 31 -5.99 1.41 -4.86
N GLU A 32 -5.53 0.26 -5.35
CA GLU A 32 -4.19 -0.27 -5.06
C GLU A 32 -3.11 0.58 -5.71
N LYS A 33 -3.32 1.01 -6.95
CA LYS A 33 -2.45 1.99 -7.62
C LYS A 33 -2.25 3.24 -6.77
N VAL A 34 -3.35 3.86 -6.34
CA VAL A 34 -3.30 5.08 -5.51
C VAL A 34 -2.60 4.81 -4.17
N PHE A 35 -2.86 3.65 -3.57
CA PHE A 35 -2.21 3.29 -2.32
C PHE A 35 -0.69 3.13 -2.47
N VAL A 36 -0.23 2.39 -3.49
CA VAL A 36 1.19 2.11 -3.73
C VAL A 36 1.93 3.32 -4.29
N GLU A 37 1.43 3.91 -5.37
CA GLU A 37 2.14 4.96 -6.11
C GLU A 37 2.06 6.33 -5.42
N ASP A 38 0.89 6.70 -4.88
CA ASP A 38 0.70 8.05 -4.36
C ASP A 38 1.03 8.16 -2.86
N LYS A 39 0.75 7.09 -2.10
CA LYS A 39 0.90 7.12 -0.63
C LYS A 39 2.16 6.42 -0.17
N LEU A 40 2.27 5.12 -0.46
CA LEU A 40 3.32 4.29 0.14
C LEU A 40 4.69 4.59 -0.46
N ARG A 41 4.78 4.75 -1.79
CA ARG A 41 5.98 5.19 -2.49
C ARG A 41 6.47 6.54 -1.96
N TRP A 42 5.57 7.50 -1.76
CA TRP A 42 5.96 8.81 -1.26
C TRP A 42 6.64 8.71 0.11
N VAL A 43 6.06 7.97 1.05
CA VAL A 43 6.67 7.71 2.37
C VAL A 43 8.02 7.00 2.23
N TYR A 44 8.08 5.97 1.40
CA TYR A 44 9.26 5.13 1.22
C TYR A 44 10.42 5.87 0.53
N GLU A 45 10.20 6.43 -0.66
CA GLU A 45 11.25 7.08 -1.45
C GLU A 45 11.61 8.46 -0.91
N THR A 46 10.63 9.25 -0.45
CA THR A 46 10.89 10.64 -0.02
C THR A 46 11.50 10.71 1.38
N PHE A 47 11.04 9.86 2.31
CA PHE A 47 11.51 9.92 3.70
C PHE A 47 12.49 8.79 4.00
N PHE A 48 12.04 7.53 3.94
CA PHE A 48 12.84 6.40 4.40
C PHE A 48 14.16 6.26 3.61
N GLN A 49 14.09 6.16 2.27
CA GLN A 49 15.28 6.00 1.44
C GLN A 49 16.23 7.20 1.53
N ARG A 50 15.71 8.44 1.53
CA ARG A 50 16.57 9.63 1.66
C ARG A 50 17.32 9.64 2.99
N LEU A 51 16.65 9.33 4.09
CA LEU A 51 17.30 9.24 5.40
C LEU A 51 18.37 8.14 5.42
N GLN A 52 18.09 6.97 4.84
CA GLN A 52 19.10 5.91 4.69
C GLN A 52 20.30 6.34 3.81
N VAL A 53 20.09 7.10 2.74
CA VAL A 53 21.19 7.62 1.90
C VAL A 53 22.08 8.55 2.72
N HIS A 54 21.51 9.38 3.59
CA HIS A 54 22.28 10.25 4.49
C HIS A 54 23.15 9.47 5.49
N ILE A 55 22.67 8.33 6.00
CA ILE A 55 23.49 7.38 6.78
C ILE A 55 24.66 6.87 5.93
N LYS A 56 24.38 6.34 4.73
CA LYS A 56 25.40 5.76 3.83
C LYS A 56 26.49 6.77 3.43
N LEU A 57 26.12 8.03 3.27
CA LEU A 57 27.05 9.13 2.96
C LEU A 57 27.81 9.66 4.18
N LYS A 58 27.68 9.02 5.35
CA LYS A 58 28.28 9.45 6.63
C LYS A 58 27.88 10.88 7.03
N LYS A 59 26.69 11.31 6.65
CA LYS A 59 26.09 12.61 6.99
C LYS A 59 24.68 12.42 7.54
N PRO A 60 24.53 11.70 8.68
CA PRO A 60 23.22 11.38 9.24
C PRO A 60 22.42 12.65 9.60
N ILE A 61 21.12 12.58 9.33
CA ILE A 61 20.12 13.58 9.78
C ILE A 61 19.57 13.17 11.15
N ILE A 62 19.22 11.89 11.26
CA ILE A 62 18.87 11.14 12.48
C ILE A 62 19.64 9.82 12.45
N GLU A 63 19.70 9.13 13.58
CA GLU A 63 20.40 7.85 13.69
C GLU A 63 19.60 6.70 13.06
N GLU A 64 20.29 5.60 12.73
CA GLU A 64 19.65 4.44 12.12
C GLU A 64 18.59 3.80 13.03
N GLU A 65 18.82 3.81 14.33
CA GLU A 65 17.86 3.35 15.35
C GLU A 65 16.55 4.16 15.31
N ASP A 66 16.66 5.48 15.13
CA ASP A 66 15.50 6.38 15.01
C ASP A 66 14.74 6.13 13.71
N ILE A 67 15.43 5.84 12.60
CA ILE A 67 14.81 5.46 11.33
C ILE A 67 14.01 4.16 11.52
N LEU A 68 14.62 3.15 12.15
CA LEU A 68 13.93 1.88 12.42
C LEU A 68 12.74 2.07 13.36
N ALA A 69 12.85 2.95 14.35
CA ALA A 69 11.73 3.29 15.23
C ALA A 69 10.57 3.94 14.46
N ILE A 70 10.84 4.93 13.59
CA ILE A 70 9.80 5.69 12.86
C ILE A 70 9.16 4.89 11.72
N PHE A 71 9.93 4.03 11.05
CA PHE A 71 9.49 3.36 9.84
C PHE A 71 9.25 1.87 10.01
N GLY A 72 9.77 1.25 11.07
CA GLY A 72 9.58 -0.18 11.33
C GLY A 72 9.91 -1.04 10.12
N ASN A 73 8.91 -1.82 9.67
CA ASN A 73 8.99 -2.70 8.51
C ASN A 73 8.42 -2.10 7.22
N ILE A 74 8.50 -0.77 7.04
CA ILE A 74 7.93 -0.07 5.86
C ILE A 74 8.46 -0.62 4.54
N GLU A 75 9.71 -1.07 4.48
CA GLU A 75 10.31 -1.63 3.26
C GLU A 75 9.58 -2.90 2.85
N ILE A 76 9.34 -3.82 3.79
CA ILE A 76 8.59 -5.06 3.55
C ILE A 76 7.17 -4.74 3.09
N LEU A 77 6.51 -3.77 3.73
CA LEU A 77 5.17 -3.32 3.34
C LEU A 77 5.19 -2.75 1.91
N TYR A 78 6.13 -1.86 1.60
CA TYR A 78 6.23 -1.26 0.27
C TYR A 78 6.47 -2.31 -0.82
N THR A 79 7.42 -3.22 -0.61
CA THR A 79 7.71 -4.30 -1.55
C THR A 79 6.51 -5.22 -1.73
N ALA A 80 5.85 -5.64 -0.64
CA ALA A 80 4.71 -6.54 -0.72
C ALA A 80 3.55 -5.92 -1.53
N ASN A 81 3.17 -4.68 -1.24
CA ASN A 81 2.07 -4.02 -1.96
C ASN A 81 2.46 -3.66 -3.40
N SER A 82 3.71 -3.30 -3.64
CA SER A 82 4.21 -3.05 -5.00
C SER A 82 4.16 -4.33 -5.85
N ASN A 83 4.50 -5.47 -5.27
CA ASN A 83 4.39 -6.78 -5.93
C ASN A 83 2.93 -7.15 -6.17
N LEU A 84 2.04 -6.96 -5.18
CA LEU A 84 0.60 -7.17 -5.34
C LEU A 84 0.05 -6.33 -6.50
N TYR A 85 0.35 -5.04 -6.52
CA TYR A 85 -0.06 -4.14 -7.59
C TYR A 85 0.48 -4.58 -8.96
N ALA A 86 1.75 -4.98 -9.04
CA ALA A 86 2.35 -5.47 -10.27
C ALA A 86 1.67 -6.75 -10.79
N ASP A 87 1.35 -7.70 -9.90
CA ASP A 87 0.63 -8.92 -10.24
C ASP A 87 -0.79 -8.63 -10.75
N LEU A 88 -1.50 -7.69 -10.11
CA LEU A 88 -2.83 -7.25 -10.56
C LEU A 88 -2.78 -6.53 -11.91
N LEU A 89 -1.75 -5.71 -12.12
CA LEU A 89 -1.53 -5.02 -13.39
C LEU A 89 -1.23 -6.03 -14.50
N ALA A 90 -0.42 -7.06 -14.23
CA ALA A 90 -0.14 -8.13 -15.18
C ALA A 90 -1.44 -8.86 -15.59
N LEU A 91 -2.27 -9.25 -14.63
CA LEU A 91 -3.59 -9.84 -14.92
C LEU A 91 -4.48 -8.89 -15.72
N ARG A 92 -4.43 -7.59 -15.41
CA ARG A 92 -5.21 -6.59 -16.14
C ARG A 92 -4.76 -6.43 -17.59
N MET A 93 -3.47 -6.61 -17.87
CA MET A 93 -2.93 -6.59 -19.22
C MET A 93 -3.40 -7.77 -20.06
N GLU A 94 -3.68 -8.92 -19.43
CA GLU A 94 -4.28 -10.08 -20.09
C GLU A 94 -5.78 -9.90 -20.39
N GLY A 95 -6.48 -9.11 -19.59
CA GLY A 95 -7.88 -8.74 -19.82
C GLY A 95 -8.64 -8.41 -18.54
N ARG A 96 -9.85 -7.85 -18.69
CA ARG A 96 -10.71 -7.54 -17.52
C ARG A 96 -11.21 -8.82 -16.84
N GLU A 97 -11.49 -9.86 -17.62
CA GLU A 97 -11.88 -11.16 -17.11
C GLU A 97 -10.74 -11.86 -16.38
N ALA A 98 -9.51 -11.79 -16.89
CA ALA A 98 -8.32 -12.35 -16.26
C ALA A 98 -8.06 -11.70 -14.89
N LEU A 99 -8.21 -10.38 -14.77
CA LEU A 99 -8.16 -9.69 -13.48
C LEU A 99 -9.21 -10.21 -12.50
N ARG A 100 -10.48 -10.30 -12.91
CA ARG A 100 -11.56 -10.81 -12.05
C ARG A 100 -11.29 -12.23 -11.56
N ASP A 101 -10.86 -13.11 -12.46
CA ASP A 101 -10.68 -14.54 -12.17
C ASP A 101 -9.37 -14.81 -11.41
N GLY A 102 -8.34 -14.00 -11.64
CA GLY A 102 -7.03 -14.10 -10.99
C GLY A 102 -6.96 -13.43 -9.62
N LEU A 103 -7.78 -12.40 -9.36
CA LEU A 103 -7.75 -11.58 -8.13
C LEU A 103 -7.73 -12.43 -6.86
N GLY A 104 -8.59 -13.45 -6.77
CA GLY A 104 -8.66 -14.32 -5.60
C GLY A 104 -7.36 -15.06 -5.31
N LYS A 105 -6.68 -15.56 -6.34
CA LYS A 105 -5.39 -16.26 -6.20
C LYS A 105 -4.28 -15.29 -5.80
N THR A 106 -4.24 -14.11 -6.41
CA THR A 106 -3.27 -13.07 -6.06
C THR A 106 -3.44 -12.64 -4.60
N MET A 107 -4.68 -12.44 -4.15
CA MET A 107 -4.95 -12.10 -2.74
C MET A 107 -4.59 -13.22 -1.77
N GLN A 108 -4.79 -14.49 -2.14
CA GLN A 108 -4.35 -15.62 -1.32
C GLN A 108 -2.82 -15.64 -1.14
N ALA A 109 -2.07 -15.37 -2.21
CA ALA A 109 -0.62 -15.24 -2.13
C ALA A 109 -0.17 -14.05 -1.27
N PHE A 110 -1.03 -13.03 -1.12
CA PHE A 110 -0.77 -11.86 -0.29
C PHE A 110 -1.03 -12.08 1.21
N ILE A 111 -1.82 -13.09 1.61
CA ILE A 111 -2.20 -13.36 3.02
C ILE A 111 -1.00 -13.38 3.99
N PRO A 112 0.15 -14.02 3.68
CA PRO A 112 1.28 -14.05 4.60
C PRO A 112 1.79 -12.65 5.00
N TYR A 113 1.65 -11.65 4.12
CA TYR A 113 2.07 -10.28 4.37
C TYR A 113 1.10 -9.53 5.29
N LEU A 114 -0.15 -9.98 5.45
CA LEU A 114 -1.10 -9.34 6.37
C LEU A 114 -0.61 -9.36 7.82
N LYS A 115 0.18 -10.36 8.22
CA LYS A 115 0.79 -10.42 9.55
C LYS A 115 1.78 -9.26 9.81
N VAL A 116 2.48 -8.82 8.76
CA VAL A 116 3.45 -7.70 8.81
C VAL A 116 2.76 -6.39 9.21
N TYR A 117 1.49 -6.23 8.83
CA TYR A 117 0.69 -5.06 9.20
C TYR A 117 0.32 -5.03 10.67
N THR A 118 0.18 -6.16 11.35
CA THR A 118 -0.17 -6.18 12.77
C THR A 118 0.91 -5.49 13.60
N ASP A 119 2.18 -5.82 13.33
CA ASP A 119 3.33 -5.20 14.01
C ASP A 119 3.44 -3.71 13.68
N TYR A 120 3.18 -3.35 12.41
CA TYR A 120 3.18 -1.96 11.99
C TYR A 120 2.05 -1.18 12.68
N ILE A 121 0.81 -1.65 12.62
CA ILE A 121 -0.33 -0.92 13.22
C ILE A 121 -0.17 -0.82 14.74
N GLY A 122 0.28 -1.89 15.41
CA GLY A 122 0.41 -1.96 16.86
C GLY A 122 1.33 -0.89 17.46
N ARG A 123 2.39 -0.49 16.74
CA ARG A 123 3.36 0.50 17.23
C ARG A 123 3.10 1.93 16.76
N THR A 124 1.97 2.21 16.12
CA THR A 124 1.69 3.52 15.50
C THR A 124 1.86 4.69 16.46
N LYS A 125 1.41 4.55 17.71
CA LYS A 125 1.56 5.59 18.74
C LYS A 125 3.04 5.89 19.02
N GLU A 126 3.83 4.87 19.33
CA GLU A 126 5.26 5.00 19.63
C GLU A 126 6.03 5.67 18.49
N ARG A 127 5.69 5.33 17.23
CA ARG A 127 6.31 5.95 16.06
C ARG A 127 5.96 7.43 15.93
N ASN A 128 4.70 7.79 16.15
CA ASN A 128 4.27 9.18 16.11
C ASN A 128 4.91 9.99 17.24
N ASP A 129 4.98 9.43 18.45
CA ASP A 129 5.64 10.07 19.59
C ASP A 129 7.12 10.32 19.27
N LYS A 130 7.80 9.35 18.63
CA LYS A 130 9.19 9.50 18.20
C LYS A 130 9.38 10.56 17.11
N VAL A 131 8.45 10.67 16.16
CA VAL A 131 8.46 11.73 15.14
C VAL A 131 8.35 13.10 15.79
N GLU A 132 7.43 13.29 16.74
CA GLU A 132 7.26 14.57 17.43
C GLU A 132 8.45 14.92 18.34
N GLU A 133 9.01 13.92 19.04
CA GLU A 133 10.27 14.07 19.79
C GLU A 133 11.38 14.60 18.87
N LEU A 134 11.60 13.98 17.71
CA LEU A 134 12.65 14.38 16.77
C LEU A 134 12.37 15.73 16.11
N LYS A 135 11.11 16.06 15.82
CA LYS A 135 10.73 17.39 15.33
C LYS A 135 11.09 18.47 16.34
N SER A 136 10.86 18.23 17.63
CA SER A 136 11.13 19.20 18.70
C SER A 136 12.62 19.32 19.04
N SER A 137 13.35 18.20 19.03
CA SER A 137 14.74 18.11 19.52
C SER A 137 15.81 18.21 18.42
N ASN A 138 15.53 17.80 17.19
CA ASN A 138 16.52 17.72 16.11
C ASN A 138 16.25 18.75 15.00
N LYS A 139 17.11 19.79 14.93
CA LYS A 139 17.01 20.86 13.92
C LYS A 139 17.16 20.34 12.49
N LYS A 140 18.08 19.39 12.23
CA LYS A 140 18.30 18.84 10.89
C LYS A 140 17.06 18.08 10.41
N PHE A 141 16.48 17.27 11.28
CA PHE A 141 15.26 16.51 10.98
C PHE A 141 14.07 17.42 10.70
N ARG A 142 13.89 18.49 11.48
CA ARG A 142 12.85 19.50 11.24
C ARG A 142 13.00 20.18 9.88
N VAL A 143 14.22 20.57 9.51
CA VAL A 143 14.50 21.15 8.18
C VAL A 143 14.21 20.12 7.09
N PHE A 144 14.61 18.87 7.29
CA PHE A 144 14.34 17.78 6.35
C PHE A 144 12.83 17.59 6.11
N ILE A 145 12.03 17.52 7.16
CA ILE A 145 10.56 17.40 7.10
C ILE A 145 9.94 18.58 6.33
N LYS A 146 10.39 19.81 6.62
CA LYS A 146 9.91 21.03 5.95
C LYS A 146 10.21 21.04 4.45
N ILE A 147 11.43 20.65 4.05
CA ILE A 147 11.82 20.59 2.62
C ILE A 147 11.00 19.55 1.86
N ASN A 148 10.70 18.42 2.50
CA ASN A 148 10.01 17.29 1.87
C ASN A 148 8.47 17.37 1.99
N GLY A 149 7.93 18.50 2.48
CA GLY A 149 6.50 18.82 2.38
C GLY A 149 5.60 18.16 3.43
N LEU A 150 6.15 17.68 4.54
CA LEU A 150 5.36 17.09 5.63
C LEU A 150 4.80 18.15 6.61
N GLU A 151 5.34 19.37 6.57
CA GLU A 151 4.78 20.57 7.20
C GLU A 151 4.53 21.62 6.11
N LYS A 152 3.26 22.01 5.91
CA LYS A 152 2.87 23.20 5.13
C LYS A 152 2.73 24.39 6.07
#